data_AF-A0A1H0FMP5-F1
#
_entry.id   AF-A0A1H0FMP5-F1
#
_cell.length_a   1.000
_cell.length_b   1.000
_cell.length_c   1.000
_cell.angle_alpha   90.00
_cell.angle_beta   90.00
_cell.angle_gamma   90.00
#
_symmetry.space_group_name_H-M   'P 1'
#
loop_
_entity.id
_entity.type
_entity.pdbx_description
1 polymer ?
#
loop_
_entity_poly.entity_id
_entity_poly.type
_entity_poly.pdbx_seq_one_letter_code
_entity_poly.pdbx_strand_id
1 'polypeptide(L)'
;MDGLSRSSTARRVRARATRAALVAVIAAIGLLASPGTALAVGEVTPVLDCVRKNTDGTYTAVLGYTNRATVPITLPVGSRNRVAPSSQDGRQPTTFQPGTQRGAFTITLTSTEYTRSGNYWTIDGKLAYIGQVLAPNAATCPASTELPEEGNGTGPAIGLAAAGVVGAVLVQRANRRARAAAESRGDA
;
A
#
# COMPACT_ATOMS: atom_id res chain seq x y z
N MET A 1 53.84 36.91 -58.41
CA MET A 1 52.47 36.35 -58.43
C MET A 1 52.44 35.23 -57.42
N ASP A 2 52.09 35.62 -56.20
CA ASP A 2 52.18 34.82 -54.98
C ASP A 2 50.98 33.88 -54.84
N GLY A 3 51.23 32.57 -54.80
CA GLY A 3 50.23 31.54 -54.56
C GLY A 3 50.28 31.04 -53.11
N LEU A 4 49.53 31.68 -52.22
CA LEU A 4 49.43 31.35 -50.80
C LEU A 4 48.87 29.94 -50.56
N SER A 5 49.68 29.11 -49.93
CA SER A 5 49.31 27.82 -49.33
C SER A 5 48.26 28.02 -48.23
N ARG A 6 47.00 27.62 -48.46
CA ARG A 6 45.91 27.68 -47.46
C ARG A 6 45.60 26.28 -46.88
N SER A 7 46.30 25.99 -45.79
CA SER A 7 45.88 25.28 -44.57
C SER A 7 44.77 24.22 -44.69
N SER A 8 45.18 22.94 -44.72
CA SER A 8 44.32 21.74 -44.69
C SER A 8 43.88 21.32 -43.27
N THR A 9 44.24 22.09 -42.24
CA THR A 9 44.03 21.72 -40.83
C THR A 9 42.60 22.00 -40.35
N ALA A 10 41.91 22.98 -40.95
CA ALA A 10 40.56 23.40 -40.53
C ALA A 10 39.47 22.34 -40.78
N ARG A 11 39.71 21.37 -41.67
CA ARG A 11 38.69 20.37 -42.07
C ARG A 11 38.61 19.18 -41.10
N ARG A 12 39.68 18.86 -40.35
CA ARG A 12 39.71 17.70 -39.44
C ARG A 12 39.11 17.99 -38.05
N VAL A 13 39.07 19.26 -37.64
CA VAL A 13 38.51 19.66 -36.33
C VAL A 13 36.97 19.65 -36.35
N ARG A 14 36.35 19.99 -37.50
CA ARG A 14 34.88 20.07 -37.63
C ARG A 14 34.16 18.72 -37.59
N ALA A 15 34.84 17.61 -37.89
CA ALA A 15 34.21 16.29 -37.94
C ALA A 15 34.12 15.56 -36.58
N ARG A 16 34.86 16.02 -35.56
CA ARG A 16 34.80 15.43 -34.19
C ARG A 16 33.82 16.16 -33.26
N ALA A 17 33.42 17.39 -33.61
CA ALA A 17 32.51 18.19 -32.80
C ALA A 17 31.02 17.79 -32.97
N THR A 18 30.66 17.03 -34.01
CA THR A 18 29.25 16.72 -34.31
C THR A 18 28.72 15.46 -33.63
N ARG A 19 29.58 14.57 -33.10
CA ARG A 19 29.12 13.38 -32.35
C ARG A 19 29.02 13.61 -30.83
N ALA A 20 29.75 14.57 -30.27
CA ALA A 20 29.69 14.88 -28.85
C ALA A 20 28.47 15.75 -28.48
N ALA A 21 27.98 16.57 -29.41
CA ALA A 21 26.84 17.45 -29.17
C ALA A 21 25.50 16.71 -29.04
N LEU A 22 25.34 15.52 -29.64
CA LEU A 22 24.08 14.76 -29.59
C LEU A 22 23.89 14.00 -28.26
N VAL A 23 24.99 13.59 -27.60
CA VAL A 23 24.94 12.83 -26.34
C VAL A 23 24.69 13.74 -25.13
N ALA A 24 25.19 14.98 -25.15
CA ALA A 24 25.00 15.94 -24.06
C ALA A 24 23.56 16.47 -23.94
N VAL A 25 22.82 16.56 -25.06
CA VAL A 25 21.43 17.07 -25.06
C VAL A 25 20.44 16.04 -24.52
N ILE A 26 20.68 14.74 -24.73
CA ILE A 26 19.80 13.67 -24.21
C ILE A 26 19.96 13.50 -22.69
N ALA A 27 21.17 13.70 -22.15
CA ALA A 27 21.41 13.64 -20.70
C ALA A 27 20.81 14.83 -19.92
N ALA A 28 20.66 16.00 -20.55
CA ALA A 28 20.10 17.19 -19.91
C ALA A 28 18.55 17.22 -19.85
N ILE A 29 17.87 16.48 -20.73
CA ILE A 29 16.39 16.45 -20.77
C ILE A 29 15.79 15.43 -19.78
N GLY A 30 16.57 14.43 -19.35
CA GLY A 30 16.11 13.40 -18.40
C GLY A 30 15.95 13.84 -16.94
N LEU A 31 16.43 15.03 -16.57
CA LEU A 31 16.46 15.49 -15.16
C LEU A 31 15.17 16.15 -14.65
N LEU A 32 14.13 16.31 -15.48
CA LEU A 32 12.89 16.97 -15.08
C LEU A 32 11.71 16.00 -14.87
N ALA A 33 11.89 14.71 -15.13
CA ALA A 33 10.88 13.69 -14.85
C ALA A 33 11.06 13.11 -13.44
N SER A 34 11.00 13.97 -12.42
CA SER A 34 10.72 13.49 -11.07
C SER A 34 9.29 12.93 -11.08
N PRO A 35 9.05 11.66 -10.71
CA PRO A 35 7.67 11.24 -10.45
C PRO A 35 7.15 12.15 -9.33
N GLY A 36 6.20 13.02 -9.67
CA GLY A 36 5.48 13.76 -8.66
C GLY A 36 4.83 12.75 -7.74
N THR A 37 5.15 12.78 -6.45
CA THR A 37 4.38 12.06 -5.45
C THR A 37 2.98 12.67 -5.48
N ALA A 38 2.08 12.07 -6.27
CA ALA A 38 0.68 12.41 -6.22
C ALA A 38 0.26 12.20 -4.76
N LEU A 39 -0.18 13.28 -4.11
CA LEU A 39 -0.80 13.14 -2.80
C LEU A 39 -2.08 12.34 -3.05
N ALA A 40 -2.06 11.07 -2.63
CA ALA A 40 -3.14 10.10 -2.80
C ALA A 40 -4.37 10.43 -1.94
N VAL A 41 -4.85 11.67 -2.07
CA VAL A 41 -6.04 12.16 -1.37
C VAL A 41 -7.22 11.33 -1.84
N GLY A 42 -7.83 10.60 -0.91
CA GLY A 42 -9.01 9.80 -1.23
C GLY A 42 -8.73 8.50 -2.01
N GLU A 43 -7.54 7.90 -1.89
CA GLU A 43 -7.31 6.52 -2.37
C GLU A 43 -7.65 5.45 -1.33
N VAL A 44 -7.62 5.82 -0.04
CA VAL A 44 -8.03 4.97 1.08
C VAL A 44 -9.51 5.21 1.39
N THR A 45 -10.29 4.15 1.57
CA THR A 45 -11.70 4.20 1.97
C THR A 45 -11.89 3.36 3.24
N PRO A 46 -12.45 3.93 4.33
CA PRO A 46 -12.76 3.15 5.53
C PRO A 46 -13.99 2.27 5.29
N VAL A 47 -14.06 1.16 6.02
CA VAL A 47 -15.11 0.14 5.90
C VAL A 47 -15.50 -0.32 7.30
N LEU A 48 -16.80 -0.37 7.57
CA LEU A 48 -17.33 -1.13 8.70
C LEU A 48 -17.50 -2.59 8.24
N ASP A 49 -16.68 -3.49 8.76
CA ASP A 49 -16.73 -4.89 8.36
C ASP A 49 -17.89 -5.61 9.04
N CYS A 50 -18.01 -5.44 10.35
CA CYS A 50 -19.10 -5.99 11.14
C CYS A 50 -19.19 -5.35 12.53
N VAL A 51 -20.30 -5.60 13.22
CA VAL A 51 -20.50 -5.24 14.63
C VAL A 51 -20.82 -6.50 15.43
N ARG A 52 -20.24 -6.60 16.63
CA ARG A 52 -20.51 -7.64 17.61
C ARG A 52 -21.11 -7.02 18.86
N LYS A 53 -22.24 -7.56 19.33
CA LYS A 53 -22.76 -7.26 20.67
C LYS A 53 -22.01 -8.13 21.69
N ASN A 54 -21.45 -7.51 22.71
CA ASN A 54 -20.73 -8.18 23.79
C ASN A 54 -21.67 -8.61 24.92
N THR A 55 -21.21 -9.53 25.76
CA THR A 55 -21.99 -10.09 26.88
C THR A 55 -22.31 -9.06 27.96
N ASP A 56 -21.45 -8.04 28.10
CA ASP A 56 -21.63 -6.91 29.02
C ASP A 56 -22.57 -5.81 28.47
N GLY A 57 -23.13 -6.00 27.27
CA GLY A 57 -24.03 -5.05 26.62
C GLY A 57 -23.32 -3.95 25.82
N THR A 58 -22.00 -3.92 25.78
CA THR A 58 -21.24 -3.07 24.84
C THR A 58 -21.28 -3.63 23.43
N TYR A 59 -20.81 -2.84 22.47
CA TYR A 59 -20.74 -3.19 21.06
C TYR A 59 -19.33 -2.98 20.54
N THR A 60 -18.72 -4.01 19.99
CA THR A 60 -17.43 -3.91 19.30
C THR A 60 -17.65 -3.80 17.81
N ALA A 61 -17.15 -2.72 17.21
CA ALA A 61 -17.12 -2.53 15.77
C ALA A 61 -15.76 -2.94 15.21
N VAL A 62 -15.78 -3.77 14.18
CA VAL A 62 -14.60 -4.22 13.44
C VAL A 62 -14.48 -3.36 12.19
N LEU A 63 -13.37 -2.65 12.07
CA LEU A 63 -13.13 -1.70 11.00
C LEU A 63 -11.98 -2.15 10.10
N GLY A 64 -12.20 -2.02 8.80
CA GLY A 64 -11.23 -2.31 7.75
C GLY A 64 -11.11 -1.13 6.79
N TYR A 65 -10.23 -1.24 5.81
CA TYR A 65 -10.10 -0.23 4.77
C TYR A 65 -9.78 -0.84 3.42
N THR A 66 -9.95 -0.07 2.37
CA THR A 66 -9.41 -0.39 1.05
C THR A 66 -8.52 0.75 0.59
N ASN A 67 -7.25 0.46 0.36
CA ASN A 67 -6.32 1.35 -0.32
C ASN A 67 -6.22 0.92 -1.79
N ARG A 68 -6.67 1.78 -2.72
CA ARG A 68 -6.60 1.51 -4.17
C ARG A 68 -5.25 1.89 -4.80
N ALA A 69 -4.38 2.55 -4.04
CA ALA A 69 -3.02 2.84 -4.46
C ALA A 69 -2.23 1.54 -4.67
N THR A 70 -1.18 1.62 -5.48
CA THR A 70 -0.20 0.54 -5.62
C THR A 70 0.88 0.58 -4.53
N VAL A 71 0.90 1.63 -3.70
CA VAL A 71 1.89 1.85 -2.64
C VAL A 71 1.23 2.15 -1.29
N PRO A 72 1.93 1.95 -0.16
CA PRO A 72 1.39 2.31 1.14
C PRO A 72 1.16 3.82 1.27
N ILE A 73 0.07 4.21 1.92
CA ILE A 73 -0.24 5.61 2.22
C ILE A 73 -0.13 5.84 3.72
N THR A 74 0.56 6.90 4.14
CA THR A 74 0.68 7.26 5.56
C THR A 74 -0.19 8.48 5.87
N LEU A 75 -1.16 8.32 6.77
CA LEU A 75 -2.01 9.38 7.30
C LEU A 75 -1.97 9.33 8.83
N PRO A 76 -1.26 10.26 9.49
CA PRO A 76 -1.27 10.37 10.94
C PRO A 76 -2.68 10.60 11.49
N VAL A 77 -2.90 10.24 12.77
CA VAL A 77 -4.12 10.58 13.49
C VAL A 77 -4.35 12.10 13.44
N GLY A 78 -5.55 12.52 13.08
CA GLY A 78 -5.89 13.93 12.91
C GLY A 78 -7.13 14.13 12.06
N SER A 79 -7.40 15.36 11.62
CA SER A 79 -8.65 15.71 10.90
C SER A 79 -8.93 14.83 9.66
N ARG A 80 -7.87 14.32 9.03
CA ARG A 80 -7.93 13.44 7.85
C ARG A 80 -7.95 11.94 8.18
N ASN A 81 -7.70 11.54 9.43
CA ASN A 81 -7.75 10.16 9.89
C ASN A 81 -8.18 10.14 11.37
N ARG A 82 -9.50 10.16 11.61
CA ARG A 82 -10.06 10.36 12.95
C ARG A 82 -11.24 9.43 13.21
N VAL A 83 -11.32 8.96 14.45
CA VAL A 83 -12.41 8.14 14.97
C VAL A 83 -13.26 8.96 15.95
N ALA A 84 -14.56 8.73 15.91
CA ALA A 84 -15.53 9.20 16.90
C ALA A 84 -16.23 7.99 17.54
N PRO A 85 -16.38 7.95 18.87
CA PRO A 85 -16.06 9.02 19.82
C PRO A 85 -14.56 9.20 20.06
N SER A 86 -14.15 10.37 20.57
CA SER A 86 -12.72 10.70 20.77
C SER A 86 -12.02 9.78 21.77
N SER A 87 -12.77 9.12 22.66
CA SER A 87 -12.24 8.08 23.57
C SER A 87 -11.71 6.85 22.84
N GLN A 88 -12.10 6.65 21.58
CA GLN A 88 -11.65 5.55 20.72
C GLN A 88 -10.61 5.99 19.68
N ASP A 89 -10.33 7.30 19.60
CA ASP A 89 -9.36 7.87 18.66
C ASP A 89 -7.93 7.52 19.07
N GLY A 90 -7.07 7.21 18.10
CA GLY A 90 -5.71 6.72 18.30
C GLY A 90 -5.53 5.22 18.10
N ARG A 91 -6.62 4.45 18.01
CA ARG A 91 -6.60 3.00 17.73
C ARG A 91 -6.50 2.67 16.24
N GLN A 92 -6.79 3.64 15.37
CA GLN A 92 -6.80 3.45 13.93
C GLN A 92 -5.37 3.34 13.34
N PRO A 93 -5.19 2.61 12.23
CA PRO A 93 -3.93 2.60 11.50
C PRO A 93 -3.52 3.99 11.03
N THR A 94 -2.21 4.24 10.99
CA THR A 94 -1.64 5.44 10.37
C THR A 94 -0.91 5.14 9.07
N THR A 95 -0.67 3.85 8.77
CA THR A 95 -0.10 3.38 7.50
C THR A 95 -1.06 2.39 6.86
N PHE A 96 -1.45 2.67 5.62
CA PHE A 96 -2.47 1.95 4.87
C PHE A 96 -1.83 1.20 3.71
N GLN A 97 -1.68 -0.12 3.86
CA GLN A 97 -1.10 -0.99 2.84
C GLN A 97 -2.04 -1.12 1.62
N PRO A 98 -1.53 -1.31 0.39
CA PRO A 98 -2.35 -1.57 -0.78
C PRO A 98 -3.37 -2.71 -0.58
N GLY A 99 -4.53 -2.58 -1.24
CA GLY A 99 -5.59 -3.58 -1.23
C GLY A 99 -6.63 -3.39 -0.12
N THR A 100 -7.50 -4.39 0.04
CA THR A 100 -8.51 -4.43 1.11
C THR A 100 -7.97 -5.14 2.34
N GLN A 101 -7.92 -4.42 3.44
CA GLN A 101 -7.53 -4.93 4.75
C GLN A 101 -8.76 -4.98 5.65
N ARG A 102 -9.21 -6.19 5.98
CA ARG A 102 -10.35 -6.44 6.87
C ARG A 102 -9.85 -6.53 8.31
N GLY A 103 -10.66 -6.10 9.28
CA GLY A 103 -10.33 -6.18 10.71
C GLY A 103 -9.03 -5.47 11.07
N ALA A 104 -8.77 -4.32 10.44
CA ALA A 104 -7.56 -3.54 10.66
C ALA A 104 -7.44 -3.03 12.11
N PHE A 105 -8.57 -2.72 12.75
CA PHE A 105 -8.66 -2.41 14.17
C PHE A 105 -10.10 -2.52 14.65
N THR A 106 -10.30 -2.38 15.97
CA THR A 106 -11.62 -2.36 16.61
C THR A 106 -11.79 -1.15 17.51
N ILE A 107 -13.05 -0.75 17.68
CA ILE A 107 -13.47 0.16 18.74
C ILE A 107 -14.62 -0.46 19.52
N THR A 108 -14.75 -0.07 20.78
CA THR A 108 -15.84 -0.52 21.64
C THR A 108 -16.70 0.67 22.02
N LEU A 109 -18.01 0.52 21.83
CA LEU A 109 -19.02 1.51 22.12
C LEU A 109 -19.93 0.98 23.23
N THR A 110 -20.35 1.85 24.14
CA THR A 110 -21.45 1.57 25.05
C THR A 110 -22.75 1.34 24.25
N SER A 111 -23.75 0.69 24.87
CA SER A 111 -25.06 0.52 24.25
C SER A 111 -25.68 1.87 23.85
N THR A 112 -25.46 2.93 24.63
CA THR A 112 -26.00 4.27 24.33
C THR A 112 -25.28 4.93 23.17
N GLU A 113 -23.96 4.81 23.08
CA GLU A 113 -23.20 5.31 21.92
C GLU A 113 -23.63 4.59 20.65
N TYR A 114 -23.69 3.25 20.66
CA TYR A 114 -24.05 2.47 19.47
C TYR A 114 -25.46 2.76 18.94
N THR A 115 -26.42 2.96 19.84
CA THR A 115 -27.82 3.23 19.47
C THR A 115 -28.09 4.68 19.06
N ARG A 116 -27.16 5.60 19.33
CA ARG A 116 -27.24 7.00 18.88
C ARG A 116 -26.49 7.21 17.56
N SER A 117 -26.72 8.36 16.93
CA SER A 117 -25.94 8.81 15.76
C SER A 117 -24.64 9.49 16.20
N GLY A 118 -23.64 9.51 15.31
CA GLY A 118 -22.42 10.32 15.50
C GLY A 118 -21.11 9.55 15.66
N ASN A 119 -21.12 8.22 15.71
CA ASN A 119 -19.90 7.41 15.75
C ASN A 119 -19.46 7.04 14.34
N TYR A 120 -18.19 7.28 14.02
CA TYR A 120 -17.63 7.09 12.68
C TYR A 120 -16.12 6.96 12.70
N TRP A 121 -15.57 6.47 11.60
CA TRP A 121 -14.16 6.64 11.23
C TRP A 121 -14.09 7.41 9.92
N THR A 122 -13.26 8.46 9.87
CA THR A 122 -13.00 9.24 8.66
C THR A 122 -11.59 9.03 8.14
N ILE A 123 -11.45 8.86 6.82
CA ILE A 123 -10.16 8.91 6.11
C ILE A 123 -10.33 9.83 4.90
N ASP A 124 -9.59 10.94 4.86
CA ASP A 124 -9.65 11.93 3.78
C ASP A 124 -11.08 12.38 3.42
N GLY A 125 -11.92 12.54 4.44
CA GLY A 125 -13.32 12.97 4.29
C GLY A 125 -14.30 11.85 3.93
N LYS A 126 -13.83 10.63 3.67
CA LYS A 126 -14.71 9.46 3.51
C LYS A 126 -15.04 8.87 4.87
N LEU A 127 -16.29 8.45 5.05
CA LEU A 127 -16.82 8.02 6.34
C LEU A 127 -17.23 6.54 6.33
N ALA A 128 -16.87 5.82 7.38
CA ALA A 128 -17.55 4.61 7.81
C ALA A 128 -18.36 4.94 9.06
N TYR A 129 -19.68 4.95 8.95
CA TYR A 129 -20.59 5.10 10.09
C TYR A 129 -20.73 3.77 10.83
N ILE A 130 -20.84 3.84 12.16
CA ILE A 130 -20.83 2.66 13.04
C ILE A 130 -22.15 2.50 13.79
N GLY A 131 -22.78 3.61 14.18
CA GLY A 131 -24.01 3.58 14.99
C GLY A 131 -25.21 3.02 14.22
N GLN A 132 -26.10 2.33 14.94
CA GLN A 132 -27.27 1.62 14.39
C GLN A 132 -28.16 2.50 13.50
N VAL A 133 -28.26 3.80 13.81
CA VAL A 133 -29.11 4.74 13.04
C VAL A 133 -28.53 5.02 11.64
N LEU A 134 -27.21 5.15 11.52
CA LEU A 134 -26.54 5.50 10.27
C LEU A 134 -25.98 4.28 9.52
N ALA A 135 -25.84 3.14 10.21
CA ALA A 135 -25.47 1.84 9.66
C ALA A 135 -26.47 0.74 10.07
N PRO A 136 -27.78 0.88 9.74
CA PRO A 136 -28.82 -0.05 10.21
C PRO A 136 -28.66 -1.48 9.66
N ASN A 137 -27.93 -1.63 8.55
CA ASN A 137 -27.66 -2.90 7.90
C ASN A 137 -26.22 -3.39 8.11
N ALA A 138 -25.55 -2.90 9.16
CA ALA A 138 -24.21 -3.39 9.52
C ALA A 138 -24.25 -4.91 9.71
N ALA A 139 -23.29 -5.61 9.11
CA ALA A 139 -23.19 -7.06 9.25
C ALA A 139 -22.89 -7.43 10.72
N THR A 140 -23.45 -8.53 11.20
CA THR A 140 -23.08 -9.09 12.50
C THR A 140 -21.77 -9.88 12.36
N CYS A 141 -20.84 -9.68 13.28
CA CYS A 141 -19.59 -10.44 13.24
C CYS A 141 -19.86 -11.94 13.47
N PRO A 142 -19.26 -12.84 12.67
CA PRO A 142 -19.25 -14.27 12.97
C PRO A 142 -18.75 -14.57 14.38
N ALA A 143 -19.25 -15.64 15.00
CA ALA A 143 -18.81 -16.04 16.35
C ALA A 143 -17.31 -16.39 16.40
N SER A 144 -16.74 -16.81 15.27
CA SER A 144 -15.32 -17.13 15.09
C SER A 144 -14.45 -15.91 14.76
N THR A 145 -15.00 -14.69 14.73
CA THR A 145 -14.20 -13.51 14.46
C THR A 145 -13.22 -13.26 15.60
N GLU A 146 -11.93 -13.50 15.34
CA GLU A 146 -10.86 -13.02 16.20
C GLU A 146 -10.82 -11.49 16.12
N LEU A 147 -11.03 -10.83 17.26
CA LEU A 147 -10.92 -9.39 17.34
C LEU A 147 -9.44 -9.03 17.47
N PRO A 148 -8.91 -8.08 16.66
CA PRO A 148 -7.55 -7.61 16.84
C PRO A 148 -7.38 -7.10 18.28
N GLU A 149 -6.34 -7.57 18.96
CA GLU A 149 -5.95 -7.02 20.27
C GLU A 149 -5.76 -5.50 20.11
N GLU A 150 -6.21 -4.75 21.12
CA GLU A 150 -6.33 -3.29 21.06
C GLU A 150 -5.10 -2.65 20.41
N GLY A 151 -5.34 -1.95 19.30
CA GLY A 151 -4.33 -1.57 18.32
C GLY A 151 -3.07 -0.92 18.91
N ASN A 152 -2.01 -1.71 19.02
CA ASN A 152 -0.64 -1.26 19.21
C ASN A 152 0.24 -1.87 18.11
N GLY A 153 0.09 -1.35 16.88
CA GLY A 153 1.11 -1.44 15.82
C GLY A 153 1.46 -2.81 15.25
N THR A 154 0.82 -3.89 15.69
CA THR A 154 1.03 -5.25 15.20
C THR A 154 -0.33 -5.85 14.83
N GLY A 155 -0.97 -5.28 13.81
CA GLY A 155 -2.16 -5.91 13.23
C GLY A 155 -1.84 -7.37 12.89
N PRO A 156 -2.77 -8.32 13.10
CA PRO A 156 -2.51 -9.70 12.77
C PRO A 156 -2.21 -9.76 11.28
N ALA A 157 -0.98 -10.14 10.93
CA ALA A 157 -0.76 -10.77 9.65
C ALA A 157 -1.62 -12.04 9.70
N ILE A 158 -2.80 -12.00 9.09
CA ILE A 158 -3.53 -13.21 8.74
C ILE A 158 -2.66 -13.91 7.70
N GLY A 159 -1.67 -14.64 8.20
CA GLY A 159 -0.73 -15.40 7.42
C GLY A 159 -1.47 -16.58 6.85
N LEU A 160 -1.88 -16.50 5.58
CA LEU A 160 -2.07 -17.69 4.76
C LEU A 160 -0.67 -18.29 4.43
N ALA A 161 0.03 -18.72 5.47
CA ALA A 161 1.28 -19.48 5.38
C ALA A 161 0.95 -20.96 5.07
N ALA A 162 0.33 -21.21 3.92
CA ALA A 162 0.19 -22.56 3.39
C ALA A 162 0.64 -22.70 1.92
N ALA A 163 0.74 -21.60 1.17
CA ALA A 163 1.16 -21.66 -0.24
C ALA A 163 2.69 -21.59 -0.44
N GLY A 164 3.44 -21.00 0.49
CA GLY A 164 4.88 -20.75 0.34
C GLY A 164 5.76 -22.01 0.38
N VAL A 165 5.42 -22.96 1.27
CA VAL A 165 6.24 -24.19 1.46
C VAL A 165 6.12 -25.13 0.26
N VAL A 166 4.93 -25.26 -0.33
CA VAL A 166 4.72 -26.08 -1.53
C VAL A 166 5.45 -25.48 -2.74
N GLY A 167 5.38 -24.16 -2.92
CA GLY A 167 6.11 -23.45 -3.99
C GLY A 167 7.63 -23.63 -3.89
N ALA A 168 8.21 -23.48 -2.70
CA ALA A 168 9.64 -23.64 -2.49
C ALA A 168 10.15 -25.07 -2.77
N VAL A 169 9.38 -26.10 -2.39
CA VAL A 169 9.75 -27.51 -2.65
C VAL A 169 9.70 -27.84 -4.13
N LEU A 170 8.71 -27.32 -4.87
CA LEU A 170 8.62 -27.53 -6.33
C LEU A 170 9.78 -26.87 -7.08
N VAL A 171 10.15 -25.63 -6.71
CA VAL A 171 11.30 -24.92 -7.30
C VAL A 171 12.62 -25.62 -6.96
N GLN A 172 12.81 -26.09 -5.74
CA GLN A 172 14.01 -26.85 -5.37
C GLN A 172 14.11 -28.19 -6.13
N ARG A 173 13.00 -28.92 -6.28
CA ARG A 173 12.99 -30.18 -7.04
C ARG A 173 13.27 -29.96 -8.52
N ALA A 174 12.72 -28.90 -9.13
CA ALA A 174 13.01 -28.54 -10.52
C ALA A 174 14.50 -28.18 -10.70
N ASN A 175 15.07 -27.36 -9.81
CA ASN A 175 16.49 -26.98 -9.88
C ASN A 175 17.44 -28.17 -9.69
N ARG A 176 17.13 -29.13 -8.80
CA ARG A 176 17.94 -30.35 -8.65
C ARG A 176 17.94 -31.22 -9.91
N ARG A 177 16.78 -31.35 -10.56
CA ARG A 177 16.66 -32.11 -11.83
C ARG A 177 17.41 -31.42 -12.97
N ALA A 178 17.33 -30.10 -13.06
CA ALA A 178 18.05 -29.34 -14.09
C ALA A 178 19.58 -29.45 -13.94
N ARG A 179 20.10 -29.44 -12.70
CA ARG A 179 21.53 -29.62 -12.43
C ARG A 179 22.03 -31.03 -12.77
N ALA A 180 21.28 -32.06 -12.36
CA ALA A 180 21.62 -33.45 -12.70
C ALA A 180 21.60 -33.72 -14.22
N ALA A 181 20.71 -33.06 -14.96
CA ALA A 181 20.66 -33.15 -16.43
C ALA A 181 21.75 -32.33 -17.14
N ALA A 182 22.33 -31.32 -16.47
CA ALA A 182 23.47 -30.57 -16.99
C ALA A 182 24.79 -31.31 -16.78
N GLU A 183 24.93 -32.02 -15.65
CA GLU A 183 26.09 -32.86 -15.34
C GLU A 183 26.19 -34.08 -16.27
N SER A 184 25.08 -34.73 -16.63
CA SER A 184 25.09 -35.87 -17.56
C SER A 184 25.34 -35.52 -19.03
N ARG A 185 25.38 -34.23 -19.38
CA ARG A 185 25.61 -33.73 -20.75
C ARG A 185 27.03 -33.20 -20.96
N GLY A 186 27.84 -33.14 -19.91
CA GLY A 186 29.25 -32.71 -19.96
C GLY A 186 30.25 -33.85 -20.18
N ASP A 187 29.81 -35.10 -20.04
CA ASP A 187 30.66 -36.32 -20.15
C ASP A 187 30.36 -37.17 -21.41
N ALA A 188 29.90 -36.54 -22.50
CA ALA A 188 29.68 -37.19 -23.79
C ALA A 188 30.50 -36.53 -24.91
#